data_AF-A0A3M9X4S2-F1
#
_entry.id   AF-A0A3M9X4S2-F1
#
_cell.length_a   1.000
_cell.length_b   1.000
_cell.length_c   1.000
_cell.angle_alpha   90.00
_cell.angle_beta   90.00
_cell.angle_gamma   90.00
#
_symmetry.space_group_name_H-M   'P 1'
#
loop_
_entity.id
_entity.type
_entity.pdbx_description
1 polymer ?
#
loop_
_entity_poly.entity_id
_entity_poly.type
_entity_poly.pdbx_seq_one_letter_code
_entity_poly.pdbx_strand_id
1 'polypeptide(L)'
;MAASQSDTFVGHLFDWQIDRNTRSYRVVVVEPSFIEPSTHAAIFKSAIATLLFPESAPVSALRHNDPPSEQFDLLTFPEAFLPASDLVATIRDIAGVEDYGCVHVGLRPSIETGHLFTCTELSGLVAALQAIPEVEGEDIAKFDAWLQQQPSRARFNVACLFTVDIETRIRICLHPKMVRSRFEAHALPELDMTQANVLTLVTLLPKDPNYLAITMQPLICSDTLQLDTDHPGHLPLSAINSAADAFRTRPPDYVDVVTVTTCTPQTETSSPGLPNSRSWHYQFQKAFTEAAGNPSFQRHAHAAFVLSNFWAIGTREDPNPLPGGLSGVFLPMKPGDRDPPQSVQISTYGDFLGESSPNWTRPGTPLDGKRRVRGFLAQLNPHAENLPRTRMQGFTINRLPRHVAPWGATVGLRGFTARSAEPVLGNAIPKFVEEDNVDAS
;
A
#
# COMPACT_ATOMS: atom_id res chain seq x y z
N MET A 1 15.48 26.95 26.66
CA MET A 1 15.18 25.51 26.57
C MET A 1 13.71 25.35 26.96
N ALA A 2 12.83 25.37 25.97
CA ALA A 2 11.40 25.23 26.18
C ALA A 2 11.03 23.74 26.11
N ALA A 3 10.19 23.29 27.02
CA ALA A 3 9.78 21.90 27.19
C ALA A 3 9.28 21.29 25.86
N SER A 4 9.79 20.10 25.52
CA SER A 4 9.36 19.32 24.36
C SER A 4 7.90 18.94 24.49
N GLN A 5 7.15 19.11 23.41
CA GLN A 5 5.81 18.55 23.24
C GLN A 5 5.86 17.04 23.50
N SER A 6 4.83 16.51 24.16
CA SER A 6 4.79 15.17 24.77
C SER A 6 5.21 14.04 23.82
N ASP A 7 6.25 13.30 24.22
CA ASP A 7 6.82 12.10 23.57
C ASP A 7 5.89 10.85 23.60
N THR A 8 4.56 11.02 23.50
CA THR A 8 3.60 9.91 23.64
C THR A 8 2.80 9.76 22.36
N PHE A 9 2.82 8.58 21.72
CA PHE A 9 1.94 8.34 20.57
C PHE A 9 0.49 8.11 21.00
N VAL A 10 -0.41 8.45 20.08
CA VAL A 10 -1.84 8.18 20.09
C VAL A 10 -2.13 6.98 19.20
N GLY A 11 -2.95 6.03 19.69
CA GLY A 11 -3.39 4.88 18.91
C GLY A 11 -4.79 5.08 18.34
N HIS A 12 -4.92 5.00 17.02
CA HIS A 12 -6.19 4.96 16.32
C HIS A 12 -6.48 3.52 15.88
N LEU A 13 -7.38 2.87 16.62
CA LEU A 13 -7.90 1.55 16.25
C LEU A 13 -9.30 1.70 15.66
N PHE A 14 -9.53 1.05 14.53
CA PHE A 14 -10.82 1.01 13.86
C PHE A 14 -11.26 -0.44 13.63
N ASP A 15 -12.54 -0.71 13.85
CA ASP A 15 -13.16 -2.00 13.59
C ASP A 15 -14.28 -1.78 12.55
N TRP A 16 -14.03 -2.16 11.30
CA TRP A 16 -14.93 -1.92 10.18
C TRP A 16 -15.59 -3.21 9.74
N GLN A 17 -16.93 -3.24 9.72
CA GLN A 17 -17.66 -4.43 9.30
C GLN A 17 -17.77 -4.47 7.78
N ILE A 18 -17.20 -5.49 7.13
CA ILE A 18 -17.16 -5.57 5.66
C ILE A 18 -17.95 -6.77 5.13
N ASP A 19 -18.45 -6.63 3.91
CA ASP A 19 -18.93 -7.78 3.17
C ASP A 19 -17.71 -8.50 2.56
N ARG A 20 -17.52 -9.75 2.98
CA ARG A 20 -16.42 -10.59 2.50
C ARG A 20 -16.99 -11.96 2.23
N ASN A 21 -16.90 -12.36 0.97
CA ASN A 21 -17.47 -13.60 0.46
C ASN A 21 -16.42 -14.66 0.10
N THR A 22 -15.11 -14.36 0.23
CA THR A 22 -14.04 -15.34 -0.03
C THR A 22 -12.94 -15.34 1.03
N ARG A 23 -12.22 -16.47 1.15
CA ARG A 23 -11.03 -16.61 2.02
C ARG A 23 -9.77 -16.00 1.43
N SER A 24 -9.78 -15.73 0.13
CA SER A 24 -8.67 -15.08 -0.56
C SER A 24 -8.72 -13.57 -0.32
N TYR A 25 -7.64 -12.88 -0.66
CA TYR A 25 -7.54 -11.43 -0.58
C TYR A 25 -6.90 -10.91 -1.86
N ARG A 26 -7.71 -10.23 -2.68
CA ARG A 26 -7.37 -9.71 -4.00
C ARG A 26 -6.82 -8.31 -3.82
N VAL A 27 -5.57 -8.16 -4.20
CA VAL A 27 -4.83 -6.91 -4.06
C VAL A 27 -4.53 -6.37 -5.45
N VAL A 28 -4.74 -5.07 -5.61
CA VAL A 28 -4.38 -4.34 -6.82
C VAL A 28 -3.45 -3.20 -6.43
N VAL A 29 -2.30 -3.11 -7.10
CA VAL A 29 -1.33 -2.02 -6.91
C VAL A 29 -1.27 -1.19 -8.18
N VAL A 30 -1.27 0.14 -8.04
CA VAL A 30 -1.12 1.07 -9.18
C VAL A 30 0.26 1.71 -9.15
N GLU A 31 0.94 1.64 -10.29
CA GLU A 31 2.27 2.21 -10.53
C GLU A 31 2.19 3.27 -11.64
N PRO A 32 2.01 4.55 -11.29
CA PRO A 32 2.12 5.67 -12.22
C PRO A 32 3.56 5.81 -12.71
N SER A 33 3.75 6.40 -13.89
CA SER A 33 5.08 6.52 -14.49
C SER A 33 6.01 7.48 -13.72
N PHE A 34 5.50 8.66 -13.38
CA PHE A 34 6.23 9.78 -12.79
C PHE A 34 5.37 10.46 -11.73
N ILE A 35 6.00 11.35 -10.95
CA ILE A 35 5.31 12.24 -10.02
C ILE A 35 4.79 13.43 -10.83
N GLU A 36 3.57 13.31 -11.36
CA GLU A 36 2.90 14.30 -12.22
C GLU A 36 1.54 14.69 -11.63
N PRO A 37 1.48 15.65 -10.70
CA PRO A 37 0.26 15.98 -9.97
C PRO A 37 -0.99 16.19 -10.83
N SER A 38 -0.83 16.78 -12.01
CA SER A 38 -1.91 17.08 -12.97
C SER A 38 -2.62 15.85 -13.54
N THR A 39 -1.99 14.67 -13.56
CA THR A 39 -2.58 13.45 -14.14
C THR A 39 -3.12 12.48 -13.09
N HIS A 40 -2.71 12.62 -11.83
CA HIS A 40 -2.96 11.62 -10.78
C HIS A 40 -4.45 11.41 -10.48
N ALA A 41 -5.26 12.48 -10.47
CA ALA A 41 -6.70 12.35 -10.24
C ALA A 41 -7.39 11.53 -11.35
N ALA A 42 -6.96 11.71 -12.60
CA ALA A 42 -7.49 10.93 -13.74
C ALA A 42 -7.08 9.46 -13.66
N ILE A 43 -5.82 9.17 -13.30
CA ILE A 43 -5.33 7.82 -13.06
C ILE A 43 -6.11 7.13 -11.93
N PHE A 44 -6.31 7.84 -10.81
CA PHE A 44 -7.04 7.33 -9.66
C PHE A 44 -8.48 6.93 -10.02
N LYS A 45 -9.23 7.85 -10.64
CA LYS A 45 -10.61 7.62 -11.07
C LYS A 45 -10.71 6.50 -12.10
N SER A 46 -9.76 6.44 -13.04
CA SER A 46 -9.69 5.37 -14.03
C SER A 46 -9.48 3.99 -13.40
N ALA A 47 -8.56 3.87 -12.45
CA ALA A 47 -8.27 2.60 -11.79
C ALA A 47 -9.50 2.10 -11.01
N ILE A 48 -10.16 2.97 -10.24
CA ILE A 48 -11.41 2.63 -9.54
C ILE A 48 -12.50 2.23 -10.53
N ALA A 49 -12.73 3.04 -11.57
CA ALA A 49 -13.77 2.76 -12.57
C ALA A 49 -13.51 1.43 -13.30
N THR A 50 -12.27 1.12 -13.63
CA THR A 50 -11.89 -0.14 -14.30
C THR A 50 -12.23 -1.35 -13.44
N LEU A 51 -12.02 -1.26 -12.12
CA LEU A 51 -12.26 -2.38 -11.20
C LEU A 51 -13.74 -2.51 -10.81
N LEU A 52 -14.46 -1.40 -10.69
CA LEU A 52 -15.89 -1.42 -10.36
C LEU A 52 -16.79 -1.69 -11.57
N PHE A 53 -16.41 -1.20 -12.76
CA PHE A 53 -17.22 -1.23 -13.97
C PHE A 53 -16.42 -1.79 -15.17
N PRO A 54 -16.01 -3.07 -15.15
CA PRO A 54 -15.26 -3.65 -16.28
C PRO A 54 -16.11 -3.62 -17.57
N GLU A 55 -15.52 -3.13 -18.66
CA GLU A 55 -16.16 -2.96 -19.98
C GLU A 55 -16.67 -4.26 -20.62
N SER A 56 -16.34 -5.43 -20.05
CA SER A 56 -16.81 -6.74 -20.48
C SER A 56 -18.27 -7.03 -20.14
N ALA A 57 -19.00 -6.10 -19.50
CA ALA A 57 -20.45 -6.19 -19.37
C ALA A 57 -21.11 -5.96 -20.75
N PRO A 58 -21.67 -7.00 -21.42
CA PRO A 58 -22.35 -6.79 -22.68
C PRO A 58 -23.53 -5.83 -22.50
N VAL A 59 -23.66 -4.86 -23.40
CA VAL A 59 -24.82 -3.96 -23.51
C VAL A 59 -26.03 -4.79 -23.94
N SER A 60 -26.61 -5.55 -23.03
CA SER A 60 -27.85 -6.27 -23.23
C SER A 60 -28.70 -6.08 -21.97
N ALA A 61 -29.82 -5.40 -22.17
CA ALA A 61 -30.82 -5.13 -21.17
C ALA A 61 -31.16 -6.37 -20.32
N LEU A 62 -31.36 -6.14 -19.02
CA LEU A 62 -31.97 -7.06 -18.04
C LEU A 62 -31.11 -8.25 -17.58
N ARG A 63 -30.11 -8.04 -16.71
CA ARG A 63 -29.69 -9.09 -15.75
C ARG A 63 -29.31 -8.52 -14.38
N HIS A 64 -30.09 -8.93 -13.37
CA HIS A 64 -29.81 -8.79 -11.94
C HIS A 64 -28.87 -9.89 -11.40
N ASN A 65 -28.09 -10.56 -12.25
CA ASN A 65 -27.37 -11.80 -11.87
C ASN A 65 -26.05 -12.00 -12.65
N ASP A 66 -25.43 -10.94 -13.16
CA ASP A 66 -24.08 -11.10 -13.70
C ASP A 66 -23.09 -11.35 -12.53
N PRO A 67 -22.11 -12.26 -12.71
CA PRO A 67 -21.09 -12.46 -11.69
C PRO A 67 -20.41 -11.12 -11.42
N PRO A 68 -19.99 -10.85 -10.18
CA PRO A 68 -19.49 -9.54 -9.82
C PRO A 68 -18.34 -9.13 -10.75
N SER A 69 -18.24 -7.81 -10.94
CA SER A 69 -17.05 -7.13 -11.43
C SER A 69 -15.77 -7.75 -10.86
N GLU A 70 -14.62 -7.51 -11.48
CA GLU A 70 -13.34 -7.89 -10.89
C GLU A 70 -13.10 -7.11 -9.58
N GLN A 71 -13.79 -7.53 -8.53
CA GLN A 71 -13.76 -6.96 -7.21
C GLN A 71 -12.33 -7.09 -6.67
N PHE A 72 -11.85 -6.00 -6.09
CA PHE A 72 -10.63 -5.95 -5.32
C PHE A 72 -11.00 -5.92 -3.84
N ASP A 73 -10.16 -6.49 -2.99
CA ASP A 73 -10.31 -6.35 -1.54
C ASP A 73 -9.39 -5.22 -1.02
N LEU A 74 -8.29 -4.95 -1.72
CA LEU A 74 -7.38 -3.83 -1.49
C LEU A 74 -6.88 -3.23 -2.81
N LEU A 75 -6.95 -1.91 -2.95
CA LEU A 75 -6.35 -1.12 -4.03
C LEU A 75 -5.38 -0.10 -3.43
N THR A 76 -4.13 -0.06 -3.88
CA THR A 76 -3.12 0.85 -3.33
C THR A 76 -2.49 1.75 -4.39
N PHE A 77 -2.18 2.98 -3.99
CA PHE A 77 -1.53 4.01 -4.80
C PHE A 77 -0.26 4.51 -4.12
N PRO A 78 0.60 5.26 -4.84
CA PRO A 78 1.81 5.81 -4.24
C PRO A 78 1.56 6.91 -3.19
N GLU A 79 2.65 7.31 -2.54
CA GLU A 79 2.72 8.46 -1.64
C GLU A 79 2.49 9.77 -2.41
N ALA A 80 1.95 10.80 -1.73
CA ALA A 80 1.75 12.13 -2.32
C ALA A 80 1.07 12.07 -3.70
N PHE A 81 0.01 11.28 -3.82
CA PHE A 81 -0.60 10.94 -5.10
C PHE A 81 -1.87 11.74 -5.38
N LEU A 82 -2.91 11.62 -4.55
CA LEU A 82 -4.24 12.14 -4.83
C LEU A 82 -4.45 13.53 -4.18
N PRO A 83 -4.89 14.55 -4.94
CA PRO A 83 -5.31 15.81 -4.35
C PRO A 83 -6.49 15.64 -3.38
N ALA A 84 -6.46 16.35 -2.25
CA ALA A 84 -7.49 16.27 -1.21
C ALA A 84 -8.92 16.56 -1.72
N SER A 85 -9.06 17.51 -2.66
CA SER A 85 -10.33 17.81 -3.32
C SER A 85 -10.88 16.63 -4.14
N ASP A 86 -10.01 15.89 -4.81
CA ASP A 86 -10.40 14.70 -5.59
C ASP A 86 -10.71 13.51 -4.69
N LEU A 87 -10.07 13.40 -3.51
CA LEU A 87 -10.51 12.47 -2.48
C LEU A 87 -11.95 12.78 -2.07
N VAL A 88 -12.24 14.02 -1.66
CA VAL A 88 -13.59 14.43 -1.24
C VAL A 88 -14.63 14.19 -2.33
N ALA A 89 -14.30 14.49 -3.60
CA ALA A 89 -15.17 14.19 -4.73
C ALA A 89 -15.43 12.68 -4.87
N THR A 90 -14.38 11.86 -4.82
CA THR A 90 -14.51 10.39 -4.89
C THR A 90 -15.37 9.85 -3.75
N ILE A 91 -15.16 10.31 -2.52
CA ILE A 91 -15.96 9.89 -1.37
C ILE A 91 -17.45 10.19 -1.57
N ARG A 92 -17.79 11.31 -2.21
CA ARG A 92 -19.19 11.59 -2.59
C ARG A 92 -19.71 10.67 -3.68
N ASP A 93 -18.87 10.36 -4.67
CA ASP A 93 -19.25 9.56 -5.84
C ASP A 93 -19.46 8.08 -5.49
N ILE A 94 -18.78 7.56 -4.46
CA ILE A 94 -18.94 6.16 -4.01
C ILE A 94 -20.08 5.98 -3.00
N ALA A 95 -20.78 7.05 -2.63
CA ALA A 95 -21.96 6.96 -1.78
C ALA A 95 -23.01 6.07 -2.46
N GLY A 96 -23.40 4.98 -1.79
CA GLY A 96 -24.37 4.02 -2.32
C GLY A 96 -23.77 2.87 -3.14
N VAL A 97 -22.44 2.73 -3.22
CA VAL A 97 -21.80 1.51 -3.75
C VAL A 97 -21.82 0.43 -2.68
N GLU A 98 -22.48 -0.70 -2.94
CA GLU A 98 -22.65 -1.78 -1.94
C GLU A 98 -21.41 -2.69 -1.81
N ASP A 99 -20.67 -2.90 -2.89
CA ASP A 99 -19.52 -3.80 -2.94
C ASP A 99 -18.26 -3.02 -3.31
N TYR A 100 -17.45 -2.70 -2.28
CA TYR A 100 -16.30 -1.83 -2.41
C TYR A 100 -15.15 -2.33 -1.52
N GLY A 101 -13.99 -2.58 -2.14
CA GLY A 101 -12.77 -2.94 -1.42
C GLY A 101 -12.11 -1.76 -0.72
N CYS A 102 -11.09 -2.03 0.09
CA CYS A 102 -10.32 -0.96 0.72
C CYS A 102 -9.42 -0.22 -0.29
N VAL A 103 -9.35 1.11 -0.22
CA VAL A 103 -8.42 1.91 -1.02
C VAL A 103 -7.43 2.62 -0.10
N HIS A 104 -6.13 2.41 -0.31
CA HIS A 104 -5.05 3.13 0.38
C HIS A 104 -4.29 4.03 -0.58
N VAL A 105 -4.24 5.33 -0.28
CA VAL A 105 -3.66 6.33 -1.18
C VAL A 105 -2.94 7.43 -0.40
N GLY A 106 -1.74 7.81 -0.87
CA GLY A 106 -1.06 8.99 -0.38
C GLY A 106 -1.76 10.25 -0.87
N LEU A 107 -1.97 11.22 0.02
CA LEU A 107 -2.67 12.45 -0.32
C LEU A 107 -1.69 13.60 -0.59
N ARG A 108 -2.20 14.63 -1.27
CA ARG A 108 -1.57 15.95 -1.36
C ARG A 108 -2.58 17.05 -1.11
N PRO A 109 -2.13 18.24 -0.68
CA PRO A 109 -2.95 19.44 -0.72
C PRO A 109 -3.50 19.67 -2.15
N SER A 110 -4.66 20.31 -2.24
CA SER A 110 -5.24 20.70 -3.54
C SER A 110 -4.45 21.81 -4.24
N ILE A 111 -3.51 22.44 -3.55
CA ILE A 111 -2.60 23.42 -4.13
C ILE A 111 -1.42 22.67 -4.75
N GLU A 112 -1.12 22.95 -6.03
CA GLU A 112 -0.19 22.16 -6.84
C GLU A 112 1.27 22.18 -6.36
N THR A 113 1.67 23.15 -5.54
CA THR A 113 3.08 23.45 -5.27
C THR A 113 3.72 22.62 -4.13
N GLY A 114 3.07 21.57 -3.63
CA GLY A 114 3.64 20.74 -2.56
C GLY A 114 2.85 19.48 -2.24
N HIS A 115 3.39 18.66 -1.33
CA HIS A 115 2.76 17.42 -0.86
C HIS A 115 2.51 17.38 0.65
N LEU A 116 3.08 18.32 1.40
CA LEU A 116 2.87 18.43 2.84
C LEU A 116 1.69 19.33 3.14
N PHE A 117 0.76 18.85 3.95
CA PHE A 117 -0.38 19.61 4.41
C PHE A 117 -0.04 20.47 5.62
N THR A 118 -0.49 21.70 5.62
CA THR A 118 -0.63 22.51 6.83
C THR A 118 -1.81 22.04 7.69
N CYS A 119 -1.81 22.37 8.98
CA CYS A 119 -2.95 22.09 9.86
C CYS A 119 -4.26 22.72 9.34
N THR A 120 -4.20 23.92 8.74
CA THR A 120 -5.39 24.58 8.15
C THR A 120 -5.98 23.76 7.00
N GLU A 121 -5.13 23.25 6.11
CA GLU A 121 -5.58 22.42 4.98
C GLU A 121 -6.15 21.09 5.46
N LEU A 122 -5.57 20.47 6.49
CA LEU A 122 -6.11 19.25 7.10
C LEU A 122 -7.45 19.49 7.78
N SER A 123 -7.61 20.59 8.54
CA SER A 123 -8.89 20.93 9.15
C SER A 123 -9.97 21.17 8.08
N GLY A 124 -9.60 21.78 6.96
CA GLY A 124 -10.49 21.94 5.80
C GLY A 124 -10.90 20.60 5.18
N LEU A 125 -9.95 19.68 5.03
CA LEU A 125 -10.23 18.32 4.54
C LEU A 125 -11.15 17.56 5.51
N VAL A 126 -10.84 17.57 6.81
CA VAL A 126 -11.65 16.95 7.87
C VAL A 126 -13.09 17.46 7.81
N ALA A 127 -13.29 18.79 7.78
CA ALA A 127 -14.62 19.38 7.69
C ALA A 127 -15.35 19.00 6.41
N ALA A 128 -14.65 18.94 5.27
CA ALA A 128 -15.23 18.56 3.99
C ALA A 128 -15.67 17.09 3.95
N LEU A 129 -14.94 16.18 4.60
CA LEU A 129 -15.29 14.77 4.74
C LEU A 129 -16.46 14.57 5.72
N GLN A 130 -16.44 15.25 6.88
CA GLN A 130 -17.54 15.19 7.86
C GLN A 130 -18.86 15.75 7.32
N ALA A 131 -18.80 16.64 6.32
CA ALA A 131 -19.98 17.19 5.68
C ALA A 131 -20.69 16.19 4.73
N ILE A 132 -20.09 15.02 4.45
CA ILE A 132 -20.69 13.98 3.61
C ILE A 132 -21.56 13.07 4.51
N PRO A 133 -22.89 12.99 4.30
CA PRO A 133 -23.80 12.29 5.22
C PRO A 133 -23.49 10.80 5.42
N GLU A 134 -22.93 10.13 4.41
CA GLU A 134 -22.62 8.71 4.41
C GLU A 134 -21.33 8.38 5.16
N VAL A 135 -20.48 9.37 5.44
CA VAL A 135 -19.20 9.17 6.15
C VAL A 135 -19.45 8.88 7.62
N GLU A 136 -18.76 7.87 8.16
CA GLU A 136 -18.77 7.59 9.59
C GLU A 136 -17.98 8.65 10.36
N GLY A 137 -18.70 9.51 11.10
CA GLY A 137 -18.11 10.66 11.78
C GLY A 137 -17.13 10.28 12.88
N GLU A 138 -17.33 9.15 13.55
CA GLU A 138 -16.42 8.66 14.60
C GLU A 138 -15.02 8.36 14.06
N ASP A 139 -14.92 7.91 12.81
CA ASP A 139 -13.63 7.57 12.22
C ASP A 139 -12.77 8.83 12.01
N ILE A 140 -13.39 9.90 11.53
CA ILE A 140 -12.74 11.20 11.31
C ILE A 140 -12.46 11.93 12.63
N ALA A 141 -13.36 11.82 13.61
CA ALA A 141 -13.26 12.54 14.88
C ALA A 141 -11.95 12.26 15.64
N LYS A 142 -11.41 11.03 15.54
CA LYS A 142 -10.12 10.67 16.17
C LYS A 142 -8.96 11.46 15.56
N PHE A 143 -8.90 11.54 14.24
CA PHE A 143 -7.87 12.32 13.54
C PHE A 143 -8.01 13.82 13.81
N ASP A 144 -9.23 14.35 13.80
CA ASP A 144 -9.48 15.76 14.13
C ASP A 144 -9.03 16.10 15.55
N ALA A 145 -9.40 15.29 16.55
CA ALA A 145 -9.00 15.49 17.93
C ALA A 145 -7.46 15.48 18.10
N TRP A 146 -6.75 14.64 17.35
CA TRP A 146 -5.28 14.65 17.31
C TRP A 146 -4.75 15.91 16.62
N LEU A 147 -5.34 16.32 15.50
CA LEU A 147 -4.94 17.49 14.72
C LEU A 147 -5.05 18.79 15.51
N GLN A 148 -6.12 18.96 16.30
CA GLN A 148 -6.32 20.15 17.15
C GLN A 148 -5.24 20.34 18.22
N GLN A 149 -4.47 19.29 18.53
CA GLN A 149 -3.36 19.34 19.49
C GLN A 149 -2.01 19.71 18.84
N GLN A 150 -1.96 19.77 17.50
CA GLN A 150 -0.72 20.02 16.77
C GLN A 150 -0.38 21.51 16.68
N PRO A 151 0.91 21.89 16.61
CA PRO A 151 1.30 23.27 16.32
C PRO A 151 0.68 23.77 15.01
N SER A 152 0.21 25.00 14.96
CA SER A 152 -0.36 25.60 13.73
C SER A 152 0.62 25.64 12.55
N ARG A 153 1.93 25.70 12.82
CA ARG A 153 3.00 25.67 11.81
C ARG A 153 3.40 24.27 11.35
N ALA A 154 2.86 23.22 11.96
CA ALA A 154 3.21 21.85 11.63
C ALA A 154 2.77 21.52 10.19
N ARG A 155 3.54 20.65 9.56
CA ARG A 155 3.31 20.21 8.18
C ARG A 155 3.40 18.71 8.10
N PHE A 156 2.37 18.05 7.60
CA PHE A 156 2.29 16.59 7.63
C PHE A 156 2.17 16.03 6.22
N ASN A 157 2.88 14.94 5.97
CA ASN A 157 2.58 14.05 4.86
C ASN A 157 1.46 13.10 5.32
N VAL A 158 0.38 12.96 4.56
CA VAL A 158 -0.84 12.27 5.00
C VAL A 158 -1.30 11.31 3.91
N ALA A 159 -1.79 10.15 4.33
CA ALA A 159 -2.45 9.20 3.47
C ALA A 159 -3.86 8.90 4.00
N CYS A 160 -4.67 8.28 3.15
CA CYS A 160 -6.03 7.88 3.46
C CYS A 160 -6.19 6.39 3.15
N LEU A 161 -6.80 5.66 4.08
CA LEU A 161 -7.39 4.35 3.84
C LEU A 161 -8.91 4.51 3.97
N PHE A 162 -9.68 4.07 2.98
CA PHE A 162 -11.14 4.16 3.04
C PHE A 162 -11.83 2.95 2.39
N THR A 163 -13.07 2.69 2.80
CA THR A 163 -13.93 1.62 2.26
C THR A 163 -15.41 1.96 2.44
N VAL A 164 -16.30 1.17 1.85
CA VAL A 164 -17.72 1.13 2.24
C VAL A 164 -17.95 -0.10 3.12
N ASP A 165 -18.69 0.07 4.22
CA ASP A 165 -19.00 -1.01 5.15
C ASP A 165 -20.36 -1.68 4.82
N ILE A 166 -20.72 -2.73 5.56
CA ILE A 166 -21.97 -3.48 5.33
C ILE A 166 -23.25 -2.68 5.60
N GLU A 167 -23.14 -1.55 6.30
CA GLU A 167 -24.25 -0.63 6.56
C GLU A 167 -24.27 0.49 5.52
N THR A 168 -23.49 0.35 4.44
CA THR A 168 -23.31 1.35 3.37
C THR A 168 -22.73 2.68 3.87
N ARG A 169 -22.07 2.67 5.03
CA ARG A 169 -21.34 3.82 5.57
C ARG A 169 -19.94 3.85 4.99
N ILE A 170 -19.46 5.06 4.70
CA ILE A 170 -18.10 5.26 4.22
C ILE A 170 -17.18 5.37 5.42
N ARG A 171 -16.25 4.43 5.52
CA ARG A 171 -15.24 4.37 6.59
C ARG A 171 -13.96 5.02 6.12
N ILE A 172 -13.38 5.91 6.93
CA ILE A 172 -12.23 6.71 6.51
C ILE A 172 -11.19 6.78 7.63
N CYS A 173 -9.99 6.34 7.33
CA CYS A 173 -8.83 6.52 8.17
C CYS A 173 -7.82 7.46 7.49
N LEU A 174 -7.75 8.69 8.00
CA LEU A 174 -6.63 9.59 7.72
C LEU A 174 -5.48 9.26 8.67
N HIS A 175 -4.27 9.07 8.12
CA HIS A 175 -3.09 8.82 8.93
C HIS A 175 -1.90 9.65 8.45
N PRO A 176 -1.21 10.34 9.37
CA PRO A 176 -0.03 11.14 9.05
C PRO A 176 1.25 10.31 9.14
N LYS A 177 2.24 10.63 8.30
CA LYS A 177 3.55 9.99 8.27
C LYS A 177 4.30 10.18 9.59
N MET A 178 4.79 9.08 10.15
CA MET A 178 5.47 9.07 11.45
C MET A 178 6.96 9.35 11.29
N VAL A 179 7.55 8.85 10.21
CA VAL A 179 8.99 8.84 10.01
C VAL A 179 9.32 9.58 8.74
N ARG A 180 9.93 10.75 8.86
CA ARG A 180 10.56 11.44 7.73
C ARG A 180 11.54 10.54 6.98
N SER A 181 11.42 10.53 5.66
CA SER A 181 12.36 9.81 4.79
C SER A 181 13.75 10.47 4.82
N ARG A 182 14.79 9.66 4.72
CA ARG A 182 16.16 10.13 4.47
C ARG A 182 16.49 10.20 2.97
N PHE A 183 15.59 9.69 2.12
CA PHE A 183 15.76 9.60 0.68
C PHE A 183 14.81 10.59 -0.01
N GLU A 184 14.94 11.86 0.38
CA GLU A 184 14.08 12.94 -0.11
C GLU A 184 14.25 13.08 -1.63
N ALA A 185 13.14 12.98 -2.36
CA ALA A 185 13.11 13.29 -3.79
C ALA A 185 12.97 14.80 -3.96
N HIS A 186 13.63 15.39 -4.96
CA HIS A 186 13.48 16.82 -5.26
C HIS A 186 12.02 17.23 -5.54
N ALA A 187 11.22 16.32 -6.12
CA ALA A 187 9.79 16.52 -6.34
C ALA A 187 8.93 16.45 -5.06
N LEU A 188 9.44 15.78 -4.01
CA LEU A 188 8.74 15.57 -2.73
C LEU A 188 9.69 15.81 -1.53
N PRO A 189 10.17 17.05 -1.31
CA PRO A 189 11.13 17.34 -0.25
C PRO A 189 10.45 17.38 1.13
N GLU A 190 10.97 16.61 2.10
CA GLU A 190 10.39 16.48 3.45
C GLU A 190 11.14 17.27 4.53
N LEU A 191 12.05 18.19 4.16
CA LEU A 191 12.89 18.96 5.09
C LEU A 191 12.09 19.66 6.21
N ASP A 192 10.89 20.14 5.90
CA ASP A 192 10.00 20.85 6.81
C ASP A 192 8.85 19.97 7.36
N MET A 193 8.86 18.67 7.07
CA MET A 193 7.83 17.75 7.53
C MET A 193 7.91 17.53 9.05
N THR A 194 6.81 17.75 9.74
CA THR A 194 6.62 17.34 11.13
C THR A 194 6.33 15.83 11.17
N GLN A 195 7.14 15.10 11.93
CA GLN A 195 6.89 13.69 12.22
C GLN A 195 5.68 13.57 13.15
N ALA A 196 4.70 12.75 12.78
CA ALA A 196 3.53 12.52 13.60
C ALA A 196 3.72 11.41 14.62
N ASN A 197 2.91 11.45 15.67
CA ASN A 197 2.89 10.48 16.76
C ASN A 197 1.58 9.68 16.77
N VAL A 198 1.10 9.24 15.61
CA VAL A 198 -0.15 8.47 15.46
C VAL A 198 0.15 7.08 14.94
N LEU A 199 -0.24 6.05 15.69
CA LEU A 199 -0.26 4.66 15.23
C LEU A 199 -1.67 4.31 14.78
N THR A 200 -1.81 3.67 13.63
CA THR A 200 -3.11 3.32 13.05
C THR A 200 -3.21 1.82 12.80
N LEU A 201 -4.32 1.22 13.22
CA LEU A 201 -4.71 -0.15 12.87
C LEU A 201 -6.18 -0.19 12.46
N VAL A 202 -6.47 -0.92 11.39
CA VAL A 202 -7.82 -1.12 10.88
C VAL A 202 -8.11 -2.62 10.84
N THR A 203 -9.09 -3.07 11.60
CA THR A 203 -9.56 -4.45 11.59
C THR A 203 -10.81 -4.54 10.72
N LEU A 204 -10.72 -5.24 9.60
CA LEU A 204 -11.86 -5.58 8.77
C LEU A 204 -12.55 -6.83 9.33
N LEU A 205 -13.76 -6.66 9.83
CA LEU A 205 -14.57 -7.71 10.45
C LEU A 205 -15.59 -8.22 9.41
N PRO A 206 -15.42 -9.45 8.88
CA PRO A 206 -16.35 -9.98 7.90
C PRO A 206 -17.71 -10.24 8.54
N LYS A 207 -18.79 -9.98 7.80
CA LYS A 207 -20.17 -10.28 8.21
C LYS A 207 -20.40 -11.77 8.47
N ASP A 208 -19.84 -12.64 7.63
CA ASP A 208 -19.89 -14.08 7.84
C ASP A 208 -18.78 -14.51 8.82
N PRO A 209 -19.14 -15.03 10.02
CA PRO A 209 -18.18 -15.40 11.05
C PRO A 209 -17.31 -16.60 10.67
N ASN A 210 -17.59 -17.28 9.56
CA ASN A 210 -16.71 -18.33 9.01
C ASN A 210 -15.47 -17.77 8.32
N TYR A 211 -15.45 -16.47 8.00
CA TYR A 211 -14.26 -15.79 7.53
C TYR A 211 -13.54 -15.14 8.70
N LEU A 212 -12.21 -15.18 8.63
CA LEU A 212 -11.37 -14.53 9.62
C LEU A 212 -11.28 -13.03 9.31
N ALA A 213 -11.16 -12.23 10.38
CA ALA A 213 -10.90 -10.79 10.27
C ALA A 213 -9.65 -10.48 9.43
N ILE A 214 -9.42 -9.23 9.08
CA ILE A 214 -8.16 -8.82 8.46
C ILE A 214 -7.67 -7.60 9.19
N THR A 215 -6.55 -7.71 9.90
CA THR A 215 -5.93 -6.54 10.53
C THR A 215 -4.94 -5.92 9.56
N MET A 216 -5.17 -4.66 9.22
CA MET A 216 -4.32 -3.88 8.33
C MET A 216 -3.59 -2.77 9.07
N GLN A 217 -2.34 -2.55 8.69
CA GLN A 217 -1.57 -1.37 9.08
C GLN A 217 -1.25 -0.54 7.84
N PRO A 218 -1.90 0.62 7.65
CA PRO A 218 -1.55 1.53 6.57
C PRO A 218 -0.36 2.40 6.98
N LEU A 219 0.67 2.46 6.12
CA LEU A 219 1.94 3.14 6.38
C LEU A 219 2.35 3.98 5.17
N ILE A 220 3.19 5.00 5.42
CA ILE A 220 3.75 5.84 4.37
C ILE A 220 5.26 5.65 4.32
N CYS A 221 5.76 5.09 3.22
CA CYS A 221 7.19 5.13 2.85
C CYS A 221 8.11 4.63 3.98
N SER A 222 8.91 5.52 4.58
CA SER A 222 9.85 5.23 5.66
C SER A 222 9.21 4.77 6.97
N ASP A 223 7.90 4.91 7.15
CA ASP A 223 7.18 4.35 8.30
C ASP A 223 7.39 2.83 8.40
N THR A 224 7.52 2.14 7.26
CA THR A 224 7.77 0.68 7.23
C THR A 224 9.14 0.27 7.76
N LEU A 225 10.05 1.22 8.01
CA LEU A 225 11.35 0.95 8.62
C LEU A 225 11.30 0.98 10.15
N GLN A 226 10.19 1.46 10.72
CA GLN A 226 9.93 1.49 12.15
C GLN A 226 8.73 0.60 12.47
N LEU A 227 8.91 -0.70 12.28
CA LEU A 227 7.93 -1.73 12.70
C LEU A 227 8.05 -2.04 14.20
N ASP A 228 8.58 -1.11 14.99
CA ASP A 228 9.01 -1.25 16.39
C ASP A 228 7.85 -1.58 17.37
N THR A 229 6.63 -1.73 16.84
CA THR A 229 5.42 -2.18 17.54
C THR A 229 5.51 -3.59 18.17
N ASP A 230 6.67 -4.27 18.10
CA ASP A 230 6.65 -5.73 17.95
C ASP A 230 7.73 -6.51 18.75
N HIS A 231 8.67 -5.83 19.42
CA HIS A 231 9.83 -6.41 20.15
C HIS A 231 9.48 -7.28 21.41
N PRO A 232 10.26 -8.31 21.80
CA PRO A 232 9.94 -9.33 22.81
C PRO A 232 10.87 -9.23 24.04
N GLY A 233 10.28 -9.41 25.23
CA GLY A 233 10.93 -9.07 26.51
C GLY A 233 10.36 -7.80 27.13
N HIS A 234 9.57 -7.06 26.34
CA HIS A 234 8.68 -5.99 26.76
C HIS A 234 7.30 -6.23 26.13
N LEU A 235 6.32 -6.70 26.90
CA LEU A 235 4.93 -6.34 26.60
C LEU A 235 4.80 -4.83 26.88
N PRO A 236 4.05 -4.07 26.06
CA PRO A 236 4.39 -3.58 24.72
C PRO A 236 5.46 -2.46 24.69
N LEU A 237 6.06 -2.29 23.52
CA LEU A 237 6.96 -1.22 23.03
C LEU A 237 8.41 -1.25 23.53
N SER A 238 9.35 -1.30 22.57
CA SER A 238 10.64 -0.61 22.65
C SER A 238 11.31 -0.51 21.28
N ALA A 239 10.90 0.47 20.47
CA ALA A 239 11.80 1.57 20.07
C ALA A 239 10.97 2.75 19.51
N ILE A 240 11.35 3.95 19.96
CA ILE A 240 10.74 5.27 19.71
C ILE A 240 9.23 5.33 19.93
N ASN A 241 8.79 4.86 21.10
CA ASN A 241 7.72 5.48 21.86
C ASN A 241 7.74 4.87 23.28
N SER A 242 8.21 5.61 24.27
CA SER A 242 8.34 5.17 25.67
C SER A 242 6.99 5.06 26.41
N ALA A 243 5.86 5.09 25.69
CA ALA A 243 4.52 5.02 26.26
C ALA A 243 3.73 3.85 25.66
N ALA A 244 3.84 2.69 26.33
CA ALA A 244 3.21 1.38 26.10
C ALA A 244 1.66 1.34 26.01
N ASP A 245 1.04 2.49 25.84
CA ASP A 245 -0.33 2.74 26.27
C ASP A 245 -1.25 3.25 25.16
N ALA A 246 -0.73 3.43 23.94
CA ALA A 246 -1.48 3.99 22.82
C ALA A 246 -2.75 3.19 22.48
N PHE A 247 -2.75 1.87 22.70
CA PHE A 247 -3.89 0.97 22.45
C PHE A 247 -4.39 0.26 23.72
N ARG A 248 -4.22 0.89 24.90
CA ARG A 248 -4.44 0.42 26.29
C ARG A 248 -5.51 -0.65 26.55
N THR A 249 -6.57 -0.74 25.74
CA THR A 249 -7.73 -1.62 25.99
C THR A 249 -7.83 -2.82 25.05
N ARG A 250 -7.31 -2.77 23.81
CA ARG A 250 -7.47 -3.84 22.78
C ARG A 250 -6.43 -3.76 21.63
N PRO A 251 -5.12 -3.91 21.85
CA PRO A 251 -4.21 -4.02 20.72
C PRO A 251 -4.45 -5.35 19.99
N PRO A 252 -4.57 -5.36 18.65
CA PRO A 252 -4.51 -6.61 17.88
C PRO A 252 -3.18 -7.33 18.18
N ASP A 253 -3.26 -8.64 18.34
CA ASP A 253 -2.11 -9.53 18.56
C ASP A 253 -1.42 -9.94 17.24
N TYR A 254 -1.91 -9.46 16.09
CA TYR A 254 -1.36 -9.71 14.76
C TYR A 254 -1.69 -8.58 13.76
N VAL A 255 -0.91 -8.53 12.68
CA VAL A 255 -1.18 -7.77 11.46
C VAL A 255 -1.13 -8.72 10.27
N ASP A 256 -2.19 -8.73 9.47
CA ASP A 256 -2.29 -9.57 8.27
C ASP A 256 -1.65 -8.90 7.06
N VAL A 257 -1.91 -7.60 6.88
CA VAL A 257 -1.48 -6.81 5.73
C VAL A 257 -0.91 -5.48 6.19
N VAL A 258 0.31 -5.18 5.76
CA VAL A 258 0.90 -3.85 5.83
C VAL A 258 0.79 -3.24 4.44
N THR A 259 0.14 -2.08 4.33
CA THR A 259 -0.02 -1.37 3.06
C THR A 259 0.88 -0.15 3.06
N VAL A 260 1.69 0.02 2.01
CA VAL A 260 2.76 1.03 1.96
C VAL A 260 2.60 1.87 0.70
N THR A 261 2.15 3.11 0.88
CA THR A 261 2.24 4.16 -0.16
C THR A 261 3.65 4.75 -0.11
N THR A 262 4.41 4.70 -1.21
CA THR A 262 5.81 5.18 -1.18
C THR A 262 6.18 5.94 -2.46
N CYS A 263 7.20 6.80 -2.35
CA CYS A 263 7.94 7.36 -3.47
C CYS A 263 9.44 7.07 -3.37
N THR A 264 9.83 5.96 -2.74
CA THR A 264 11.24 5.64 -2.46
C THR A 264 11.98 5.20 -3.73
N PRO A 265 13.17 5.77 -4.02
CA PRO A 265 14.05 5.27 -5.06
C PRO A 265 14.50 3.83 -4.82
N GLN A 266 14.52 3.03 -5.88
CA GLN A 266 14.95 1.64 -5.86
C GLN A 266 16.42 1.52 -6.24
N THR A 267 17.03 0.37 -5.96
CA THR A 267 18.42 0.13 -6.35
C THR A 267 18.47 -0.45 -7.75
N GLU A 268 19.19 0.20 -8.66
CA GLU A 268 19.45 -0.31 -10.02
C GLU A 268 20.92 -0.71 -10.13
N THR A 269 21.16 -1.97 -10.51
CA THR A 269 22.51 -2.52 -10.68
C THR A 269 22.73 -2.80 -12.16
N SER A 270 23.78 -2.20 -12.73
CA SER A 270 24.31 -2.53 -14.05
C SER A 270 25.60 -3.33 -13.87
N SER A 271 25.71 -4.47 -14.55
CA SER A 271 26.92 -5.30 -14.55
C SER A 271 27.30 -5.63 -15.99
N PRO A 272 28.57 -5.51 -16.40
CA PRO A 272 28.98 -5.84 -17.77
C PRO A 272 28.55 -7.25 -18.16
N GLY A 273 27.84 -7.38 -19.28
CA GLY A 273 27.37 -8.67 -19.82
C GLY A 273 26.13 -9.26 -19.15
N LEU A 274 25.51 -8.57 -18.19
CA LEU A 274 24.24 -8.97 -17.58
C LEU A 274 23.18 -7.89 -17.83
N PRO A 275 21.90 -8.27 -18.00
CA PRO A 275 20.81 -7.30 -18.05
C PRO A 275 20.81 -6.42 -16.79
N ASN A 276 20.45 -5.15 -16.95
CA ASN A 276 20.20 -4.27 -15.82
C ASN A 276 19.12 -4.91 -14.93
N SER A 277 19.31 -4.80 -13.62
CA SER A 277 18.37 -5.33 -12.65
C SER A 277 18.03 -4.28 -11.62
N ARG A 278 16.74 -4.07 -11.38
CA ARG A 278 16.24 -3.20 -10.32
C ARG A 278 15.69 -4.04 -9.18
N SER A 279 16.08 -3.73 -7.94
CA SER A 279 15.59 -4.42 -6.74
C SER A 279 14.98 -3.44 -5.75
N TRP A 280 14.05 -3.93 -4.92
CA TRP A 280 13.55 -3.16 -3.78
C TRP A 280 14.70 -2.60 -2.96
N HIS A 281 14.53 -1.37 -2.47
CA HIS A 281 15.51 -0.70 -1.63
C HIS A 281 15.88 -1.60 -0.44
N TYR A 282 17.18 -1.71 -0.17
CA TYR A 282 17.70 -2.71 0.77
C TYR A 282 17.12 -2.59 2.18
N GLN A 283 16.73 -1.39 2.61
CA GLN A 283 16.12 -1.18 3.93
C GLN A 283 14.71 -1.76 4.02
N PHE A 284 13.92 -1.71 2.95
CA PHE A 284 12.63 -2.37 2.87
C PHE A 284 12.81 -3.89 2.90
N GLN A 285 13.68 -4.41 2.04
CA GLN A 285 14.04 -5.82 2.02
C GLN A 285 14.46 -6.32 3.41
N LYS A 286 15.31 -5.56 4.10
CA LYS A 286 15.76 -5.86 5.45
C LYS A 286 14.58 -5.86 6.44
N ALA A 287 13.79 -4.78 6.48
CA ALA A 287 12.65 -4.65 7.39
C ALA A 287 11.65 -5.81 7.25
N PHE A 288 11.33 -6.22 6.02
CA PHE A 288 10.39 -7.33 5.79
C PHE A 288 10.95 -8.68 6.25
N THR A 289 12.23 -8.92 6.01
CA THR A 289 12.88 -10.16 6.50
C THR A 289 13.07 -10.17 8.01
N GLU A 290 13.33 -9.02 8.62
CA GLU A 290 13.42 -8.88 10.07
C GLU A 290 12.05 -9.09 10.72
N ALA A 291 10.99 -8.49 10.17
CA ALA A 291 9.62 -8.70 10.63
C ALA A 291 9.26 -10.20 10.68
N ALA A 292 9.51 -10.94 9.59
CA ALA A 292 9.16 -12.35 9.50
C ALA A 292 10.15 -13.30 10.22
N GLY A 293 11.39 -12.87 10.44
CA GLY A 293 12.48 -13.74 10.92
C GLY A 293 12.87 -13.54 12.38
N ASN A 294 12.65 -12.36 12.94
CA ASN A 294 13.03 -12.04 14.30
C ASN A 294 11.81 -12.23 15.22
N PRO A 295 11.92 -13.04 16.30
CA PRO A 295 10.85 -13.20 17.29
C PRO A 295 10.41 -11.91 17.96
N SER A 296 11.16 -10.84 17.72
CA SER A 296 10.87 -9.45 18.04
C SER A 296 9.89 -8.75 17.13
N PHE A 297 9.24 -9.46 16.23
CA PHE A 297 8.19 -8.87 15.42
C PHE A 297 7.00 -9.80 15.31
N GLN A 298 6.48 -10.28 16.44
CA GLN A 298 5.49 -11.38 16.43
C GLN A 298 4.18 -11.00 15.73
N ARG A 299 3.73 -9.75 15.83
CA ARG A 299 2.50 -9.30 15.18
C ARG A 299 2.67 -9.22 13.66
N HIS A 300 3.85 -8.82 13.18
CA HIS A 300 4.18 -8.73 11.76
C HIS A 300 4.89 -9.96 11.21
N ALA A 301 5.15 -10.97 12.03
CA ALA A 301 5.91 -12.17 11.63
C ALA A 301 5.30 -12.89 10.43
N HIS A 302 3.98 -12.71 10.28
CA HIS A 302 3.23 -13.25 9.17
C HIS A 302 2.88 -12.19 8.13
N ALA A 303 2.90 -10.89 8.42
CA ALA A 303 2.28 -9.88 7.55
C ALA A 303 2.72 -9.93 6.08
N ALA A 304 1.74 -9.72 5.19
CA ALA A 304 1.98 -9.39 3.79
C ALA A 304 2.32 -7.90 3.69
N PHE A 305 3.41 -7.53 3.02
CA PHE A 305 3.73 -6.12 2.78
C PHE A 305 3.42 -5.76 1.33
N VAL A 306 2.36 -4.98 1.13
CA VAL A 306 1.90 -4.50 -0.18
C VAL A 306 2.42 -3.10 -0.39
N LEU A 307 3.11 -2.86 -1.50
CA LEU A 307 3.81 -1.61 -1.79
C LEU A 307 3.38 -1.05 -3.14
N SER A 308 3.08 0.25 -3.17
CA SER A 308 2.83 1.01 -4.41
C SER A 308 3.76 2.20 -4.53
N ASN A 309 4.38 2.34 -5.69
CA ASN A 309 5.40 3.32 -5.99
C ASN A 309 5.19 3.97 -7.37
N PHE A 310 5.94 5.02 -7.68
CA PHE A 310 6.06 5.55 -9.04
C PHE A 310 7.15 4.82 -9.79
N TRP A 311 6.98 4.50 -11.08
CA TRP A 311 7.97 3.81 -11.90
C TRP A 311 9.33 4.53 -11.94
N ALA A 312 9.32 5.85 -12.00
CA ALA A 312 10.47 6.71 -11.79
C ALA A 312 10.16 7.78 -10.73
N ILE A 313 11.14 8.04 -9.88
CA ILE A 313 11.05 9.03 -8.81
C ILE A 313 11.59 10.36 -9.33
N GLY A 314 10.66 11.19 -9.79
CA GLY A 314 10.89 12.47 -10.43
C GLY A 314 9.71 12.88 -11.30
N THR A 315 9.77 14.07 -11.87
CA THR A 315 8.87 14.51 -12.92
C THR A 315 9.39 14.02 -14.29
N ARG A 316 8.55 14.04 -15.33
CA ARG A 316 8.99 13.72 -16.70
C ARG A 316 9.97 14.74 -17.27
N GLU A 317 9.99 15.96 -16.74
CA GLU A 317 10.93 17.00 -17.13
C GLU A 317 12.29 16.85 -16.45
N ASP A 318 12.40 16.01 -15.43
CA ASP A 318 13.65 15.76 -14.74
C ASP A 318 14.63 15.07 -15.70
N PRO A 319 15.84 15.61 -15.91
CA PRO A 319 16.78 15.05 -16.89
C PRO A 319 17.35 13.69 -16.48
N ASN A 320 17.28 13.36 -15.19
CA ASN A 320 17.77 12.10 -14.61
C ASN A 320 16.85 11.68 -13.45
N PRO A 321 15.63 11.21 -13.72
CA PRO A 321 14.74 10.76 -12.67
C PRO A 321 15.35 9.53 -11.99
N LEU A 322 15.20 9.43 -10.67
CA LEU A 322 15.75 8.29 -9.93
C LEU A 322 14.94 7.02 -10.25
N PRO A 323 15.57 5.84 -10.28
CA PRO A 323 14.86 4.60 -10.55
C PRO A 323 13.81 4.34 -9.47
N GLY A 324 12.55 4.16 -9.85
CA GLY A 324 11.45 3.82 -8.96
C GLY A 324 10.87 2.43 -9.26
N GLY A 325 9.57 2.31 -9.07
CA GLY A 325 8.74 1.20 -9.48
C GLY A 325 8.84 0.02 -8.53
N LEU A 326 8.69 -1.18 -9.11
CA LEU A 326 8.63 -2.45 -8.40
C LEU A 326 7.43 -2.52 -7.45
N SER A 327 6.32 -1.85 -7.76
CA SER A 327 5.08 -2.01 -7.02
C SER A 327 4.67 -3.48 -7.00
N GLY A 328 4.23 -3.97 -5.84
CA GLY A 328 4.06 -5.41 -5.64
C GLY A 328 3.91 -5.79 -4.16
N VAL A 329 4.35 -6.99 -3.83
CA VAL A 329 4.13 -7.60 -2.52
C VAL A 329 5.33 -8.42 -2.04
N PHE A 330 5.62 -8.31 -0.74
CA PHE A 330 6.41 -9.28 0.00
C PHE A 330 5.50 -10.25 0.75
N LEU A 331 5.85 -11.55 0.70
CA LEU A 331 5.23 -12.56 1.55
C LEU A 331 6.28 -13.48 2.18
N PRO A 332 6.08 -13.87 3.44
CA PRO A 332 6.87 -14.93 4.08
C PRO A 332 6.35 -16.33 3.71
N MET A 333 5.89 -16.53 2.47
CA MET A 333 5.30 -17.79 1.97
C MET A 333 5.65 -18.03 0.51
N LYS A 334 5.71 -19.31 0.10
CA LYS A 334 6.00 -19.68 -1.29
C LYS A 334 4.91 -19.22 -2.26
N PRO A 335 5.27 -18.64 -3.43
CA PRO A 335 4.32 -18.38 -4.50
C PRO A 335 3.79 -19.71 -5.01
N GLY A 336 2.54 -19.72 -5.45
CA GLY A 336 1.91 -20.91 -6.03
C GLY A 336 2.36 -21.22 -7.43
N ASP A 337 2.63 -20.15 -8.18
CA ASP A 337 2.92 -20.21 -9.59
C ASP A 337 4.44 -20.35 -9.78
N ARG A 338 4.85 -21.38 -10.52
CA ARG A 338 6.26 -21.62 -10.81
C ARG A 338 6.82 -20.59 -11.79
N ASP A 339 5.96 -20.09 -12.67
CA ASP A 339 6.29 -19.18 -13.76
C ASP A 339 5.31 -17.99 -13.74
N PRO A 340 5.68 -16.84 -13.15
CA PRO A 340 4.85 -15.62 -13.20
C PRO A 340 4.79 -15.08 -14.65
N PRO A 341 3.77 -14.26 -15.00
CA PRO A 341 3.73 -13.59 -16.31
C PRO A 341 4.95 -12.68 -16.49
N GLN A 342 5.32 -12.35 -17.74
CA GLN A 342 6.51 -11.54 -18.05
C GLN A 342 6.50 -10.15 -17.39
N SER A 343 5.32 -9.61 -17.15
CA SER A 343 5.07 -8.35 -16.44
C SER A 343 5.38 -8.42 -14.94
N VAL A 344 5.63 -9.61 -14.39
CA VAL A 344 5.95 -9.82 -12.97
C VAL A 344 7.31 -10.50 -12.84
N GLN A 345 8.16 -9.93 -11.99
CA GLN A 345 9.41 -10.57 -11.57
C GLN A 345 9.29 -11.06 -10.14
N ILE A 346 9.88 -12.23 -9.88
CA ILE A 346 10.00 -12.78 -8.53
C ILE A 346 11.45 -12.69 -8.05
N SER A 347 11.62 -12.25 -6.81
CA SER A 347 12.88 -12.39 -6.05
C SER A 347 12.66 -13.26 -4.83
N THR A 348 13.66 -14.04 -4.43
CA THR A 348 13.55 -14.96 -3.30
C THR A 348 14.61 -14.72 -2.24
N TYR A 349 14.19 -14.71 -0.98
CA TYR A 349 15.07 -14.64 0.17
C TYR A 349 15.30 -16.03 0.74
N GLY A 350 16.54 -16.46 0.88
CA GLY A 350 16.84 -17.81 1.34
C GLY A 350 18.32 -18.14 1.25
N ASP A 351 18.65 -19.40 1.46
CA ASP A 351 20.02 -19.91 1.46
C ASP A 351 20.14 -21.18 0.63
N PHE A 352 21.28 -21.33 -0.05
CA PHE A 352 21.69 -22.62 -0.60
C PHE A 352 22.33 -23.50 0.48
N LEU A 353 22.25 -24.82 0.29
CA LEU A 353 22.98 -25.78 1.12
C LEU A 353 24.49 -25.44 1.10
N GLY A 354 25.03 -25.01 2.24
CA GLY A 354 26.45 -24.66 2.42
C GLY A 354 26.77 -23.17 2.42
N GLU A 355 25.79 -22.29 2.17
CA GLU A 355 25.97 -20.84 2.37
C GLU A 355 25.88 -20.46 3.86
N SER A 356 26.67 -19.46 4.26
CA SER A 356 26.74 -19.01 5.66
C SER A 356 25.61 -18.05 6.06
N SER A 357 24.95 -17.39 5.11
CA SER A 357 23.87 -16.45 5.40
C SER A 357 22.81 -16.41 4.29
N PRO A 358 21.52 -16.23 4.63
CA PRO A 358 20.48 -16.05 3.64
C PRO A 358 20.63 -14.70 2.92
N ASN A 359 20.34 -14.68 1.62
CA ASN A 359 20.42 -13.50 0.76
C ASN A 359 19.19 -13.39 -0.15
N TRP A 360 19.05 -12.28 -0.86
CA TRP A 360 18.06 -12.12 -1.92
C TRP A 360 18.64 -12.58 -3.26
N THR A 361 17.87 -13.35 -4.03
CA THR A 361 18.18 -13.59 -5.45
C THR A 361 17.93 -12.34 -6.27
N ARG A 362 18.56 -12.25 -7.44
CA ARG A 362 18.20 -11.23 -8.42
C ARG A 362 16.75 -11.45 -8.90
N PRO A 363 16.00 -10.38 -9.23
CA PRO A 363 14.68 -10.50 -9.83
C PRO A 363 14.71 -11.38 -11.09
N GLY A 364 13.71 -12.25 -11.24
CA GLY A 364 13.59 -13.15 -12.40
C GLY A 364 14.55 -14.34 -12.38
N THR A 365 15.34 -14.53 -11.32
CA THR A 365 16.12 -15.77 -11.15
C THR A 365 15.17 -16.96 -11.03
N PRO A 366 15.31 -18.01 -11.85
CA PRO A 366 14.48 -19.21 -11.74
C PRO A 366 14.51 -19.80 -10.33
N LEU A 367 13.37 -20.32 -9.88
CA LEU A 367 13.26 -20.97 -8.57
C LEU A 367 14.02 -22.31 -8.58
N ASP A 368 15.29 -22.29 -8.17
CA ASP A 368 16.07 -23.52 -7.99
C ASP A 368 15.57 -24.31 -6.78
N GLY A 369 15.17 -25.57 -7.01
CA GLY A 369 14.71 -26.49 -5.96
C GLY A 369 15.78 -26.82 -4.90
N LYS A 370 17.04 -26.46 -5.12
CA LYS A 370 18.14 -26.60 -4.14
C LYS A 370 18.21 -25.48 -3.12
N ARG A 371 17.45 -24.39 -3.29
CA ARG A 371 17.44 -23.24 -2.39
C ARG A 371 16.35 -23.38 -1.34
N ARG A 372 16.71 -23.22 -0.07
CA ARG A 372 15.72 -23.11 1.00
C ARG A 372 15.17 -21.69 1.00
N VAL A 373 14.03 -21.51 0.34
CA VAL A 373 13.38 -20.20 0.29
C VAL A 373 12.58 -19.94 1.55
N ARG A 374 12.75 -18.73 2.08
CA ARG A 374 12.06 -18.18 3.24
C ARG A 374 11.09 -17.11 2.73
N GLY A 375 11.55 -16.02 2.13
CA GLY A 375 10.68 -14.93 1.67
C GLY A 375 10.61 -14.78 0.16
N PHE A 376 9.59 -14.06 -0.31
CA PHE A 376 9.36 -13.79 -1.72
C PHE A 376 8.92 -12.35 -1.93
N LEU A 377 9.42 -11.76 -3.02
CA LEU A 377 8.92 -10.53 -3.59
C LEU A 377 8.31 -10.86 -4.95
N ALA A 378 7.06 -10.49 -5.16
CA ALA A 378 6.44 -10.46 -6.48
C ALA A 378 6.16 -9.00 -6.83
N GLN A 379 6.71 -8.52 -7.94
CA GLN A 379 6.75 -7.10 -8.27
C GLN A 379 6.63 -6.88 -9.78
N LEU A 380 6.09 -5.74 -10.19
CA LEU A 380 6.06 -5.33 -11.59
C LEU A 380 7.48 -5.31 -12.16
N ASN A 381 7.67 -5.95 -13.32
CA ASN A 381 8.91 -6.00 -14.07
C ASN A 381 9.16 -4.61 -14.70
N PRO A 382 10.21 -3.87 -14.29
CA PRO A 382 10.47 -2.54 -14.83
C PRO A 382 11.00 -2.55 -16.27
N HIS A 383 11.23 -3.72 -16.86
CA HIS A 383 11.78 -3.92 -18.20
C HIS A 383 10.84 -4.68 -19.15
N ALA A 384 9.61 -4.98 -18.74
CA ALA A 384 8.65 -5.75 -19.57
C ALA A 384 8.06 -4.96 -20.75
N GLU A 385 8.19 -3.63 -20.81
CA GLU A 385 7.49 -2.80 -21.81
C GLU A 385 8.29 -1.57 -22.29
N ASN A 386 7.83 -0.98 -23.41
CA ASN A 386 8.19 0.37 -23.85
C ASN A 386 7.54 1.41 -22.91
N LEU A 387 8.28 1.81 -21.88
CA LEU A 387 7.92 2.84 -20.90
C LEU A 387 8.09 4.25 -21.48
N PRO A 388 7.35 5.26 -20.98
CA PRO A 388 6.59 5.27 -19.72
C PRO A 388 5.06 5.11 -19.89
N ARG A 389 4.46 4.14 -19.17
CA ARG A 389 3.00 3.91 -19.04
C ARG A 389 2.61 3.82 -17.57
N THR A 390 1.34 4.10 -17.26
CA THR A 390 0.78 3.80 -15.93
C THR A 390 0.38 2.33 -15.91
N ARG A 391 0.75 1.61 -14.85
CA ARG A 391 0.53 0.17 -14.75
C ARG A 391 -0.32 -0.16 -13.54
N MET A 392 -1.10 -1.22 -13.65
CA MET A 392 -1.93 -1.75 -12.59
C MET A 392 -1.72 -3.26 -12.54
N GLN A 393 -1.32 -3.77 -11.38
CA GLN A 393 -1.06 -5.19 -11.16
C GLN A 393 -2.03 -5.73 -10.11
N GLY A 394 -2.85 -6.69 -10.50
CA GLY A 394 -3.65 -7.50 -9.59
C GLY A 394 -2.91 -8.78 -9.20
N PHE A 395 -3.09 -9.22 -7.96
CA PHE A 395 -2.67 -10.54 -7.48
C PHE A 395 -3.53 -10.97 -6.29
N THR A 396 -3.64 -12.28 -6.09
CA THR A 396 -4.44 -12.85 -5.00
C THR A 396 -3.56 -13.47 -3.94
N ILE A 397 -3.70 -13.00 -2.70
CA ILE A 397 -3.19 -13.66 -1.50
C ILE A 397 -4.17 -14.80 -1.17
N ASN A 398 -3.83 -16.01 -1.60
CA ASN A 398 -4.70 -17.18 -1.54
C ASN A 398 -5.03 -17.61 -0.10
N ARG A 399 -4.06 -17.47 0.80
CA ARG A 399 -4.23 -17.65 2.25
C ARG A 399 -3.54 -16.50 2.95
N LEU A 400 -4.27 -15.81 3.82
CA LEU A 400 -3.64 -14.81 4.67
C LEU A 400 -2.55 -15.47 5.50
N PRO A 401 -1.39 -14.81 5.66
CA PRO A 401 -0.21 -15.47 6.20
C PRO A 401 -0.36 -16.05 7.61
N ARG A 402 -1.25 -15.53 8.46
CA ARG A 402 -1.53 -16.10 9.79
C ARG A 402 -2.25 -17.45 9.75
N HIS A 403 -2.81 -17.85 8.59
CA HIS A 403 -3.42 -19.17 8.40
C HIS A 403 -2.36 -20.27 8.19
N VAL A 404 -1.08 -19.93 8.18
CA VAL A 404 0.03 -20.84 7.94
C VAL A 404 1.24 -20.48 8.80
N ALA A 405 2.14 -21.43 9.03
CA ALA A 405 3.43 -21.12 9.65
C ALA A 405 4.25 -20.19 8.73
N PRO A 406 4.97 -19.18 9.26
CA PRO A 406 5.88 -18.37 8.46
C PRO A 406 6.90 -19.31 7.81
N TRP A 407 7.31 -19.00 6.58
CA TRP A 407 8.30 -19.79 5.84
C TRP A 407 7.83 -21.23 5.53
N GLY A 408 6.53 -21.50 5.67
CA GLY A 408 5.91 -22.81 5.44
C GLY A 408 5.87 -23.24 3.97
N ALA A 409 5.51 -24.51 3.73
CA ALA A 409 5.44 -25.10 2.39
C ALA A 409 4.16 -24.73 1.61
N THR A 410 3.26 -23.94 2.20
CA THR A 410 1.94 -23.62 1.63
C THR A 410 2.04 -22.50 0.59
N VAL A 411 1.20 -22.61 -0.45
CA VAL A 411 1.07 -21.61 -1.52
C VAL A 411 0.35 -20.34 -1.03
N GLY A 412 1.04 -19.20 -1.09
CA GLY A 412 0.57 -17.89 -0.63
C GLY A 412 0.01 -16.96 -1.71
N LEU A 413 0.52 -17.02 -2.95
CA LEU A 413 0.11 -16.14 -4.07
C LEU A 413 -0.39 -16.93 -5.26
N ARG A 414 -1.41 -16.38 -5.95
CA ARG A 414 -1.94 -16.84 -7.25
C ARG A 414 -2.55 -15.68 -8.03
N GLY A 415 -2.85 -15.93 -9.30
CA GLY A 415 -3.79 -15.11 -10.08
C GLY A 415 -3.26 -13.71 -10.34
N PHE A 416 -2.10 -13.63 -11.00
CA PHE A 416 -1.53 -12.36 -11.44
C PHE A 416 -2.29 -11.84 -12.66
N THR A 417 -2.64 -10.56 -12.62
CA THR A 417 -3.21 -9.83 -13.76
C THR A 417 -2.44 -8.52 -13.93
N ALA A 418 -2.10 -8.14 -15.16
CA ALA A 418 -1.41 -6.89 -15.45
C ALA A 418 -2.22 -6.07 -16.45
N ARG A 419 -2.27 -4.77 -16.21
CA ARG A 419 -2.93 -3.79 -17.07
C ARG A 419 -2.04 -2.59 -17.24
N SER A 420 -2.02 -2.02 -18.44
CA SER A 420 -1.34 -0.76 -18.70
C SER A 420 -2.29 0.27 -19.31
N ALA A 421 -1.99 1.53 -19.04
CA ALA A 421 -2.66 2.68 -19.62
C ALA A 421 -1.61 3.66 -20.15
N GLU A 422 -1.83 4.10 -21.39
CA GLU A 422 -0.99 5.13 -22.00
C GLU A 422 -1.11 6.45 -21.22
N PRO A 423 -0.03 7.24 -21.12
CA PRO A 423 -0.10 8.57 -20.55
C PRO A 423 -1.04 9.43 -21.41
N VAL A 424 -2.11 9.93 -20.82
CA VAL A 424 -3.00 10.86 -21.50
C VAL A 424 -2.59 12.28 -21.14
N LEU A 425 -2.43 13.14 -22.14
CA LEU A 425 -2.16 14.56 -21.93
C LEU A 425 -3.46 15.29 -21.57
N GLY A 426 -3.45 16.06 -20.48
CA GLY A 426 -4.59 16.86 -20.03
C GLY A 426 -5.58 16.10 -19.15
N ASN A 427 -6.87 16.50 -19.19
CA ASN A 427 -7.92 15.99 -18.29
C ASN A 427 -8.58 14.68 -18.76
N ALA A 428 -8.07 14.05 -19.81
CA ALA A 428 -8.69 12.83 -20.32
C ALA A 428 -8.33 11.63 -19.42
N ILE A 429 -9.34 10.78 -19.16
CA ILE A 429 -9.23 9.64 -18.26
C ILE A 429 -8.45 8.53 -18.99
N PRO A 430 -7.30 8.07 -18.48
CA PRO A 430 -6.58 6.94 -19.07
C PRO A 430 -7.49 5.71 -19.09
N LYS A 431 -7.34 4.86 -20.11
CA LYS A 431 -8.06 3.58 -20.16
C LYS A 431 -7.06 2.46 -19.93
N PHE A 432 -7.26 1.69 -18.86
CA PHE A 432 -6.48 0.49 -18.61
C PHE A 432 -6.92 -0.62 -19.55
N VAL A 433 -5.95 -1.23 -20.22
CA VAL A 433 -6.15 -2.38 -21.09
C VAL A 433 -5.38 -3.56 -20.49
N GLU A 434 -5.95 -4.76 -20.55
CA GLU A 434 -5.25 -5.98 -20.14
C GLU A 434 -3.98 -6.16 -20.97
N GLU A 435 -2.87 -6.39 -20.30
CA GLU A 435 -1.63 -6.76 -20.98
C GLU A 435 -1.83 -8.19 -21.49
N ASP A 436 -1.80 -8.38 -22.82
CA ASP A 436 -1.86 -9.72 -23.40
C ASP A 436 -0.80 -10.59 -22.73
N ASN A 437 -1.23 -11.68 -22.08
CA ASN A 437 -0.33 -12.77 -21.76
C ASN A 437 0.15 -13.31 -23.10
N VAL A 438 1.28 -12.79 -23.59
CA VAL A 438 1.99 -13.41 -24.69
C VAL A 438 2.50 -14.72 -24.13
N ASP A 439 1.69 -15.78 -24.27
CA ASP A 439 2.09 -17.15 -24.04
C ASP A 439 3.44 -17.32 -24.73
N ALA A 440 4.47 -17.59 -23.93
CA ALA A 440 5.78 -17.93 -24.44
C ALA A 440 5.65 -19.27 -25.18
N SER A 441 5.44 -19.20 -26.49
CA SER A 441 5.46 -20.33 -27.41
C SER A 441 6.83 -20.99 -27.45
#